data_AF-A0A345E5Y2-F1
#
_entry.id   AF-A0A345E5Y2-F1
#
_cell.length_a   1.000
_cell.length_b   1.000
_cell.length_c   1.000
_cell.angle_alpha   90.00
_cell.angle_beta   90.00
_cell.angle_gamma   90.00
#
_symmetry.space_group_name_H-M   'P 1'
#
loop_
_entity.id
_entity.type
_entity.pdbx_description
1 polymer ?
#
loop_
_entity_poly.entity_id
_entity_poly.type
_entity_poly.pdbx_seq_one_letter_code
_entity_poly.pdbx_strand_id
1 'polypeptide(L)'
;MGLVSTWSEAGDLTANRIESVRRGQPAVVAFRYRIRIPEGTINLKEGVDIVHDDDLVVRRFRDVDRRVDSPGLYTWEDAMTFETAEWPLGDLTATAAIGELQLHRTSERVSTTFEVTSA
;
A
#
# COMPACT_ATOMS: atom_id res chain seq x y z
N MET A 1 -9.94 8.19 -16.91
CA MET A 1 -8.66 8.12 -16.16
C MET A 1 -8.99 7.94 -14.69
N GLY A 2 -8.77 6.74 -14.15
CA GLY A 2 -9.22 6.26 -12.83
C GLY A 2 -8.14 6.35 -11.75
N LEU A 3 -8.45 5.77 -10.58
CA LEU A 3 -7.54 5.61 -9.46
C LEU A 3 -6.58 4.43 -9.73
N VAL A 4 -5.27 4.65 -9.59
CA VAL A 4 -4.22 3.66 -9.91
C VAL A 4 -3.21 3.62 -8.77
N SER A 5 -2.77 2.44 -8.32
CA SER A 5 -1.63 2.28 -7.40
C SER A 5 -0.39 1.74 -8.15
N THR A 6 0.81 1.94 -7.62
CA THR A 6 2.11 1.49 -8.18
C THR A 6 3.15 1.32 -7.07
N TRP A 7 4.12 0.42 -7.25
CA TRP A 7 5.37 0.39 -6.47
C TRP A 7 6.44 1.27 -7.18
N SER A 8 7.00 2.32 -6.54
CA SER A 8 8.11 3.25 -6.97
C SER A 8 7.82 4.39 -8.01
N GLU A 9 8.46 5.61 -8.08
CA GLU A 9 9.13 6.57 -7.14
C GLU A 9 9.00 8.06 -7.64
N ALA A 10 9.19 9.13 -6.82
CA ALA A 10 10.50 9.64 -6.34
C ALA A 10 10.54 10.25 -4.91
N GLY A 11 11.49 9.73 -4.11
CA GLY A 11 12.17 10.45 -3.01
C GLY A 11 12.09 9.87 -1.58
N ASP A 12 12.56 8.62 -1.37
CA ASP A 12 13.07 7.91 -0.13
C ASP A 12 12.53 6.47 -0.02
N LEU A 13 11.51 6.12 -0.81
CA LEU A 13 10.85 4.83 -0.74
C LEU A 13 11.51 3.74 -1.58
N THR A 14 12.34 4.09 -2.57
CA THR A 14 13.15 3.11 -3.31
C THR A 14 14.33 2.59 -2.48
N ALA A 15 14.81 3.37 -1.50
CA ALA A 15 15.74 2.88 -0.47
C ALA A 15 15.11 1.82 0.46
N ASN A 16 13.78 1.79 0.55
CA ASN A 16 13.01 0.92 1.43
C ASN A 16 12.24 -0.18 0.67
N ARG A 17 12.58 -0.45 -0.60
CA ARG A 17 12.01 -1.59 -1.33
C ARG A 17 12.40 -2.86 -0.59
N ILE A 18 11.42 -3.52 0.01
CA ILE A 18 11.63 -4.76 0.74
C ILE A 18 11.89 -5.87 -0.28
N GLU A 19 13.16 -6.25 -0.42
CA GLU A 19 13.54 -7.51 -1.07
C GLU A 19 13.52 -8.66 -0.05
N SER A 20 13.84 -8.36 1.21
CA SER A 20 13.69 -9.27 2.33
C SER A 20 13.41 -8.54 3.64
N VAL A 21 12.80 -9.24 4.59
CA VAL A 21 12.60 -8.79 5.97
C VAL A 21 13.12 -9.87 6.91
N ARG A 22 13.79 -9.47 8.00
CA ARG A 22 14.05 -10.40 9.10
C ARG A 22 12.84 -10.49 10.01
N ARG A 23 12.36 -11.71 10.25
CA ARG A 23 11.22 -11.94 11.14
C ARG A 23 11.47 -11.33 12.51
N GLY A 24 10.49 -10.59 13.02
CA GLY A 24 10.59 -9.83 14.28
C GLY A 24 11.09 -8.40 14.12
N GLN A 25 11.55 -7.99 12.93
CA GLN A 25 11.77 -6.58 12.60
C GLN A 25 10.53 -5.99 11.93
N PRO A 26 10.18 -4.71 12.19
CA PRO A 26 9.08 -4.06 11.51
C PRO A 26 9.30 -4.03 9.99
N ALA A 27 8.30 -4.46 9.23
CA ALA A 27 8.27 -4.30 7.77
C ALA A 27 7.50 -3.03 7.40
N VAL A 28 8.02 -2.23 6.46
CA VAL A 28 7.34 -1.03 5.94
C VAL A 28 6.95 -1.26 4.49
N VAL A 29 5.65 -1.39 4.22
CA VAL A 29 5.13 -1.55 2.87
C VAL A 29 4.67 -0.19 2.36
N ALA A 30 5.41 0.36 1.39
CA ALA A 30 5.16 1.68 0.84
C ALA A 30 4.59 1.62 -0.57
N PHE A 31 3.56 2.42 -0.83
CA PHE A 31 2.86 2.43 -2.11
C PHE A 31 2.60 3.86 -2.56
N ARG A 32 2.44 4.03 -3.87
CA ARG A 32 2.06 5.29 -4.50
C ARG A 32 0.76 5.10 -5.25
N TYR A 33 -0.10 6.11 -5.25
CA TYR A 33 -1.30 6.09 -6.07
C TYR A 33 -1.60 7.44 -6.70
N ARG A 34 -2.36 7.38 -7.80
CA ARG A 34 -2.74 8.52 -8.63
C ARG A 34 -4.24 8.55 -8.82
N ILE A 35 -4.87 9.69 -8.58
CA ILE A 35 -6.33 9.85 -8.63
C ILE A 35 -6.76 11.20 -9.19
N ARG A 36 -7.83 11.22 -9.99
CA ARG A 36 -8.47 12.45 -10.45
C ARG A 36 -9.57 12.88 -9.48
N ILE A 37 -9.45 14.12 -9.00
CA ILE A 37 -10.32 14.69 -7.95
C ILE A 37 -10.90 16.01 -8.47
N PRO A 38 -12.23 16.21 -8.35
CA PRO A 38 -12.88 17.43 -8.82
C PRO A 38 -12.58 18.66 -7.97
N GLU A 39 -12.68 18.62 -6.64
CA GLU A 39 -12.28 19.66 -5.67
C GLU A 39 -12.75 19.18 -4.29
N GLY A 40 -12.12 19.65 -3.21
CA GLY A 40 -12.60 19.44 -1.85
C GLY A 40 -11.98 18.23 -1.18
N THR A 41 -12.67 17.71 -0.16
CA THR A 41 -12.21 16.56 0.63
C THR A 41 -12.78 15.27 0.06
N ILE A 42 -11.91 14.29 -0.19
CA ILE A 42 -12.27 12.91 -0.46
C ILE A 42 -11.87 12.01 0.69
N ASN A 43 -12.62 10.92 0.90
CA ASN A 43 -12.33 9.90 1.89
C ASN A 43 -11.84 8.67 1.15
N LEU A 44 -10.61 8.29 1.45
CA LEU A 44 -9.96 7.14 0.88
C LEU A 44 -9.91 6.02 1.91
N LYS A 45 -9.94 4.79 1.45
CA LYS A 45 -9.59 3.61 2.23
C LYS A 45 -8.34 3.00 1.62
N GLU A 46 -7.22 3.19 2.29
CA GLU A 46 -5.93 2.61 1.86
C GLU A 46 -5.82 1.23 2.51
N GLY A 47 -5.41 0.21 1.75
CA GLY A 47 -5.30 -1.16 2.26
C GLY A 47 -4.11 -1.92 1.69
N VAL A 48 -3.50 -2.74 2.52
CA VAL A 48 -2.42 -3.67 2.18
C VAL A 48 -2.76 -5.04 2.76
N ASP A 49 -2.74 -6.04 1.89
CA ASP A 49 -2.84 -7.46 2.25
C ASP A 49 -1.47 -8.11 2.11
N ILE A 50 -1.09 -8.94 3.08
CA ILE A 50 0.08 -9.80 3.03
C ILE A 50 -0.40 -11.24 2.95
N VAL A 51 0.05 -11.98 1.95
CA VAL A 51 -0.31 -13.38 1.72
C VAL A 51 0.91 -14.29 1.63
N HIS A 52 0.76 -15.54 2.03
CA HIS A 52 1.75 -16.61 1.94
C HIS A 52 1.04 -17.84 1.38
N ASP A 53 1.52 -18.41 0.26
CA ASP A 53 0.84 -19.53 -0.42
C ASP A 53 -0.67 -19.30 -0.63
N ASP A 54 -1.04 -18.09 -1.08
CA ASP A 54 -2.43 -17.62 -1.26
C ASP A 54 -3.26 -17.46 0.03
N ASP A 55 -2.72 -17.83 1.20
CA ASP A 55 -3.37 -17.61 2.50
C ASP A 55 -3.09 -16.21 3.03
N LEU A 56 -4.14 -15.55 3.52
CA LEU A 56 -4.03 -14.23 4.15
C LEU A 56 -3.26 -14.34 5.47
N VAL A 57 -2.09 -13.73 5.52
CA VAL A 57 -1.29 -13.59 6.75
C VAL A 57 -1.80 -12.42 7.57
N VAL A 58 -1.88 -11.23 6.94
CA VAL A 58 -2.38 -10.03 7.61
C VAL A 58 -3.02 -9.08 6.62
N ARG A 59 -4.09 -8.42 7.04
CA ARG A 59 -4.73 -7.31 6.33
C ARG A 59 -4.65 -6.07 7.19
N ARG A 60 -4.20 -4.97 6.60
CA ARG A 60 -4.23 -3.65 7.24
C ARG A 60 -4.91 -2.66 6.32
N PHE A 61 -5.75 -1.81 6.90
CA PHE A 61 -6.36 -0.69 6.19
C PHE A 61 -6.54 0.51 7.12
N ARG A 62 -6.68 1.69 6.53
CA ARG A 62 -7.06 2.91 7.23
C ARG A 62 -7.91 3.80 6.32
N ASP A 63 -8.74 4.61 6.95
CA ASP A 63 -9.46 5.67 6.26
C ASP A 63 -8.61 6.95 6.31
N VAL A 64 -8.50 7.65 5.18
CA VAL A 64 -7.66 8.84 5.00
C VAL A 64 -8.44 9.92 4.29
N ASP A 65 -8.47 11.10 4.88
CA ASP A 65 -9.05 12.28 4.25
C ASP A 65 -7.97 13.01 3.46
N ARG A 66 -8.25 13.26 2.17
CA ARG A 66 -7.39 14.08 1.32
C ARG A 66 -8.18 15.28 0.84
N ARG A 67 -7.70 16.48 1.18
CA ARG A 67 -8.25 17.75 0.70
C ARG A 67 -7.42 18.26 -0.47
N VAL A 68 -8.10 18.68 -1.53
CA VAL A 68 -7.50 19.41 -2.64
C VAL A 68 -8.27 20.71 -2.87
N ASP A 69 -7.55 21.80 -3.13
CA ASP A 69 -8.16 23.12 -3.32
C ASP A 69 -8.42 23.44 -4.82
N SER A 70 -8.14 22.50 -5.72
CA SER A 70 -8.46 22.64 -7.14
C SER A 70 -8.76 21.29 -7.81
N PRO A 71 -9.49 21.30 -8.94
CA PRO A 71 -9.64 20.12 -9.77
C PRO A 71 -8.30 19.67 -10.36
N GLY A 72 -7.99 18.38 -10.27
CA GLY A 72 -6.69 17.92 -10.73
C GLY A 72 -6.47 16.42 -10.70
N LEU A 73 -5.27 16.04 -11.12
CA LEU A 73 -4.76 14.69 -11.05
C LEU A 73 -3.63 14.67 -10.04
N TYR A 74 -3.88 14.03 -8.91
CA TYR A 74 -3.00 14.03 -7.75
C TYR A 74 -2.26 12.72 -7.64
N THR A 75 -1.03 12.79 -7.13
CA THR A 75 -0.20 11.65 -6.79
C THR A 75 0.13 11.76 -5.31
N TRP A 76 -0.13 10.68 -4.56
CA TRP A 76 0.25 10.57 -3.16
C TRP A 76 1.03 9.30 -2.92
N GLU A 77 1.94 9.39 -1.95
CA GLU A 77 2.78 8.30 -1.48
C GLU A 77 2.48 8.07 -0.01
N ASP A 78 2.39 6.81 0.37
CA ASP A 78 2.15 6.44 1.76
C ASP A 78 2.73 5.07 2.09
N ALA A 79 2.75 4.71 3.37
CA ALA A 79 3.25 3.44 3.83
C ALA A 79 2.47 2.89 5.03
N MET A 80 2.53 1.56 5.17
CA MET A 80 2.02 0.84 6.33
C MET A 80 3.14 0.00 6.96
N THR A 81 3.32 0.17 8.26
CA THR A 81 4.24 -0.65 9.05
C THR A 81 3.54 -1.92 9.54
N PHE A 82 4.24 -3.03 9.61
CA PHE A 82 3.75 -4.31 10.10
C PHE A 82 4.71 -4.93 11.09
N GLU A 83 4.15 -5.50 12.15
CA GLU A 83 4.89 -6.41 13.03
C GLU A 83 5.00 -7.77 12.35
N THR A 84 6.21 -8.32 12.28
CA THR A 84 6.49 -9.54 11.50
C THR A 84 6.76 -10.76 12.36
N ALA A 85 6.71 -10.65 13.69
CA ALA A 85 7.07 -11.72 14.60
C ALA A 85 6.31 -13.04 14.35
N GLU A 86 5.05 -12.94 13.92
CA GLU A 86 4.15 -14.06 13.65
C GLU A 86 4.09 -14.45 12.15
N TRP A 87 4.86 -13.79 11.29
CA TRP A 87 4.87 -14.10 9.86
C TRP A 87 5.54 -15.46 9.57
N PRO A 88 5.04 -16.22 8.58
CA PRO A 88 5.75 -17.39 8.07
C PRO A 88 7.11 -16.98 7.48
N LEU A 89 8.05 -17.92 7.46
CA LEU A 89 9.31 -17.74 6.73
C LEU A 89 9.11 -18.10 5.26
N GLY A 90 9.92 -17.53 4.37
CA GLY A 90 9.82 -17.75 2.92
C GLY A 90 9.17 -16.58 2.19
N ASP A 91 8.65 -16.83 1.00
CA ASP A 91 8.14 -15.77 0.12
C ASP A 91 6.74 -15.33 0.53
N LEU A 92 6.58 -14.03 0.79
CA LEU A 92 5.30 -13.40 1.05
C LEU A 92 5.01 -12.38 -0.04
N THR A 93 3.73 -12.21 -0.35
CA THR A 93 3.28 -11.20 -1.33
C THR A 93 2.48 -10.11 -0.64
N ALA A 94 2.95 -8.87 -0.75
CA ALA A 94 2.20 -7.69 -0.36
C ALA A 94 1.37 -7.18 -1.53
N THR A 95 0.09 -6.88 -1.30
CA THR A 95 -0.83 -6.32 -2.31
C THR A 95 -1.49 -5.06 -1.79
N ALA A 96 -1.29 -3.94 -2.48
CA ALA A 96 -1.88 -2.66 -2.13
C ALA A 96 -3.10 -2.32 -3.01
N ALA A 97 -4.15 -1.79 -2.40
CA ALA A 97 -5.33 -1.28 -3.08
C ALA A 97 -5.91 -0.05 -2.37
N ILE A 98 -6.40 0.91 -3.14
CA ILE A 98 -7.00 2.15 -2.63
C ILE A 98 -8.46 2.18 -3.03
N GLY A 99 -9.36 2.35 -2.07
CA GLY A 99 -10.77 2.66 -2.29
C GLY A 99 -11.01 4.16 -2.17
N GLU A 100 -11.84 4.73 -3.04
CA GLU A 100 -12.44 6.04 -2.82
C GLU A 100 -13.92 5.85 -2.48
N LEU A 101 -14.29 6.26 -1.28
CA LEU A 101 -15.57 5.87 -0.68
C LEU A 101 -16.76 6.61 -1.30
N GLN A 102 -16.61 7.90 -1.61
CA GLN A 102 -17.68 8.73 -2.18
C GLN A 102 -18.10 8.29 -3.58
N LEU A 103 -17.15 7.86 -4.40
CA LEU A 103 -17.41 7.49 -5.79
C LEU A 103 -17.44 5.97 -6.00
N HIS A 104 -17.36 5.19 -4.92
CA HIS A 104 -17.30 3.73 -4.95
C HIS A 104 -16.27 3.19 -5.97
N ARG A 105 -15.12 3.87 -6.09
CA ARG A 105 -14.02 3.47 -6.96
C ARG A 105 -13.02 2.67 -6.17
N THR A 106 -12.36 1.72 -6.82
CA THR A 106 -11.20 1.01 -6.27
C THR A 106 -10.09 1.06 -7.29
N SER A 107 -8.85 1.21 -6.82
CA SER A 107 -7.68 1.15 -7.66
C SER A 107 -7.53 -0.24 -8.28
N GLU A 108 -6.75 -0.31 -9.36
CA GLU A 108 -6.09 -1.57 -9.69
C GLU A 108 -5.26 -2.03 -8.49
N ARG A 109 -5.19 -3.33 -8.26
CA ARG A 109 -4.32 -3.90 -7.23
C ARG A 109 -2.90 -3.96 -7.76
N VAL A 110 -1.93 -3.68 -6.91
CA VAL A 110 -0.53 -3.88 -7.27
C VAL A 110 0.15 -4.69 -6.17
N SER A 111 0.94 -5.68 -6.59
CA SER A 111 1.55 -6.65 -5.71
C SER A 111 3.07 -6.68 -5.86
N THR A 112 3.78 -7.02 -4.80
CA THR A 112 5.21 -7.29 -4.78
C THR A 112 5.49 -8.47 -3.86
N THR A 113 6.46 -9.29 -4.21
CA THR A 113 6.88 -10.45 -3.41
C THR A 113 8.21 -10.14 -2.73
N PHE A 114 8.38 -10.60 -1.50
CA PHE A 114 9.58 -10.43 -0.69
C PHE A 114 9.79 -11.63 0.22
N GLU A 115 11.05 -11.89 0.60
CA GLU A 115 11.40 -13.03 1.45
C GLU A 115 11.39 -12.65 2.94
N VAL A 116 10.73 -13.43 3.78
CA VAL A 116 10.86 -13.37 5.23
C VAL A 116 11.91 -14.38 5.68
N THR A 117 13.00 -13.85 6.21
CA THR A 117 14.15 -14.63 6.70
C THR A 117 14.08 -14.80 8.21
N SER A 118 14.74 -15.84 8.73
CA SER A 118 14.94 -15.99 10.16
C SER A 118 15.77 -14.83 10.73
N ALA A 119 15.53 -14.50 12.00
CA ALA A 119 16.31 -13.50 12.74
C ALA A 119 17.81 -13.85 12.82
#